data_AF-A0A0R3R0V4-F1
#
_entry.id   AF-A0A0R3R0V4-F1
#
_cell.length_a   1.000
_cell.length_b   1.000
_cell.length_c   1.000
_cell.angle_alpha   90.00
_cell.angle_beta   90.00
_cell.angle_gamma   90.00
#
_symmetry.space_group_name_H-M   'P 1'
#
loop_
_entity.id
_entity.type
_entity.pdbx_description
1 polymer ?
#
loop_
_entity_poly.entity_id
_entity_poly.type
_entity_poly.pdbx_seq_one_letter_code
_entity_poly.pdbx_strand_id
1 'polypeptide(L)'
;LQHLNERLIDTRRPEEIRGGGLLKYCHLLTRGYKAARPNKCRQLERYMCSRFFIDFPEVSSQEVKLRAYLDNHFGTEDQDKYDYLLLLYRVISESTVCLMSHERRQTLSMVDRLAYQLSVNMYYQQSCMGGFCGHTPRQTLLYLPPNASYWIPVV
;
A
#
# COMPACT_ATOMS: atom_id res chain seq x y z
N LEU A 1 11.62 19.04 22.49
CA LEU A 1 10.31 18.54 22.97
C LEU A 1 9.12 19.12 22.18
N GLN A 2 9.21 20.31 21.57
CA GLN A 2 8.11 20.88 20.75
C GLN A 2 7.68 20.00 19.55
N HIS A 3 8.61 19.41 18.80
CA HIS A 3 8.28 18.68 17.57
C HIS A 3 7.50 17.37 17.83
N LEU A 4 7.65 16.77 19.02
CA LEU A 4 6.91 15.57 19.41
C LEU A 4 5.46 15.93 19.79
N ASN A 5 5.25 17.08 20.45
CA ASN A 5 3.93 17.59 20.80
C ASN A 5 3.15 18.14 19.60
N GLU A 6 3.85 18.71 18.61
CA GLU A 6 3.24 19.28 17.41
C GLU A 6 3.18 18.29 16.22
N ARG A 7 3.61 17.04 16.42
CA ARG A 7 3.74 16.00 15.38
C ARG A 7 4.45 16.51 14.13
N LEU A 8 5.56 17.22 14.32
CA LEU A 8 6.31 17.83 13.22
C LEU A 8 7.48 16.96 12.76
N ILE A 9 7.57 16.72 11.45
CA ILE A 9 8.71 16.09 10.80
C ILE A 9 9.75 17.17 10.54
N ASP A 10 10.87 17.08 11.26
CA ASP A 10 12.05 17.91 11.03
C ASP A 10 13.28 17.01 10.92
N THR A 11 14.18 17.33 10.00
CA THR A 11 15.46 16.64 9.86
C THR A 11 16.58 17.66 10.06
N ARG A 12 17.42 17.41 11.07
CA ARG A 12 18.56 18.29 11.36
C ARG A 12 19.74 18.05 10.40
N ARG A 13 19.76 16.89 9.73
CA ARG A 13 20.85 16.40 8.87
C ARG A 13 20.29 15.63 7.67
N PRO A 14 19.69 16.33 6.69
CA PRO A 14 19.14 15.69 5.49
C PRO A 14 20.17 14.84 4.73
N GLU A 15 21.45 15.19 4.79
CA GLU A 15 22.57 14.49 4.16
C GLU A 15 22.83 13.06 4.68
N GLU A 16 22.43 12.75 5.92
CA GLU A 16 22.58 11.41 6.51
C GLU A 16 21.43 10.47 6.20
N ILE A 17 20.37 10.97 5.57
CA ILE A 17 19.23 10.17 5.18
C ILE A 17 19.73 9.12 4.17
N ARG A 18 19.56 7.84 4.53
CA ARG A 18 19.71 6.68 3.63
C ARG A 18 18.34 6.31 3.06
N GLY A 19 18.26 5.40 2.09
CA GLY A 19 17.04 5.06 1.37
C GLY A 19 15.85 4.70 2.27
N GLY A 20 16.09 4.10 3.44
CA GLY A 20 15.03 3.83 4.43
C GLY A 20 14.34 5.06 5.02
N GLY A 21 14.91 6.26 4.87
CA GLY A 21 14.32 7.50 5.35
C GLY A 21 13.03 7.89 4.63
N LEU A 22 12.90 7.55 3.34
CA LEU A 22 11.64 7.75 2.60
C LEU A 22 10.51 6.91 3.23
N LEU A 23 10.79 5.65 3.54
CA LEU A 23 9.82 4.74 4.14
C LEU A 23 9.37 5.24 5.52
N LYS A 24 10.33 5.69 6.33
CA LYS A 24 10.05 6.29 7.64
C LYS A 24 9.24 7.57 7.53
N TYR A 25 9.56 8.42 6.55
CA TYR A 25 8.84 9.66 6.29
C TYR A 25 7.36 9.39 5.95
N CYS A 26 7.09 8.48 5.01
CA CYS A 26 5.72 8.08 4.67
C CYS A 26 4.99 7.49 5.89
N HIS A 27 5.67 6.71 6.73
CA HIS A 27 5.04 6.15 7.94
C HIS A 27 4.70 7.23 8.97
N LEU A 28 5.52 8.27 9.12
CA LEU A 28 5.17 9.40 9.98
C LEU A 28 3.96 10.16 9.44
N LEU A 29 3.88 10.35 8.13
CA LEU A 29 2.74 11.00 7.48
C LEU A 29 1.44 10.21 7.69
N THR A 30 1.43 8.87 7.60
CA THR A 30 0.21 8.07 7.88
C THR A 30 -0.25 8.22 9.33
N ARG A 31 0.67 8.46 10.27
CA ARG A 31 0.35 8.76 11.69
C ARG A 31 -0.08 10.21 11.95
N GLY A 32 -0.27 11.00 10.90
CA GLY A 32 -0.73 12.39 10.97
C GLY A 32 0.36 13.39 11.36
N TYR A 33 1.65 13.02 11.22
CA TYR A 33 2.73 13.99 11.33
C TYR A 33 2.74 14.90 10.10
N LYS A 34 3.13 16.16 10.28
CA LYS A 34 3.21 17.17 9.22
C LYS A 34 4.63 17.68 9.10
N ALA A 35 5.07 18.06 7.90
CA ALA A 35 6.37 18.71 7.75
C ALA A 35 6.42 20.01 8.57
N ALA A 36 7.46 20.20 9.38
CA ALA A 36 7.66 21.42 10.16
C ALA A 36 7.73 22.68 9.28
N ARG A 37 8.12 22.50 8.00
CA ARG A 37 8.28 23.56 7.01
C ARG A 37 7.69 23.11 5.67
N PRO A 38 6.41 23.38 5.38
CA PRO A 38 5.75 22.94 4.14
C PRO A 38 6.47 23.45 2.88
N ASN A 39 7.05 24.64 2.94
CA ASN A 39 7.82 25.23 1.84
C ASN A 39 9.09 24.44 1.46
N LYS A 40 9.67 23.66 2.40
CA LYS A 40 10.85 22.80 2.16
C LYS A 40 10.49 21.32 1.98
N CYS A 41 9.23 20.96 2.21
CA CYS A 41 8.72 19.58 2.15
C CYS A 41 9.02 18.92 0.80
N ARG A 42 8.64 19.57 -0.30
CA ARG A 42 8.87 19.04 -1.66
C ARG A 42 10.35 18.90 -2.05
N GLN A 43 11.24 19.69 -1.44
CA GLN A 43 12.68 19.55 -1.69
C GLN A 43 13.22 18.34 -0.91
N LEU A 44 12.75 18.15 0.32
CA LEU A 44 13.11 16.99 1.13
C LEU A 44 12.61 15.68 0.52
N GLU A 45 11.37 15.63 0.04
CA GLU A 45 10.80 14.45 -0.61
C GLU A 45 11.57 14.09 -1.89
N ARG A 46 11.94 15.07 -2.71
CA ARG A 46 12.82 14.88 -3.88
C ARG A 46 14.17 14.25 -3.48
N TYR A 47 14.78 14.76 -2.42
CA TYR A 47 16.04 14.22 -1.91
C TYR A 47 15.88 12.79 -1.39
N MET A 48 14.85 12.53 -0.59
CA MET A 48 14.54 11.20 -0.06
C MET A 48 14.26 10.18 -1.16
N CYS A 49 13.49 10.56 -2.19
CA CYS A 49 13.23 9.72 -3.36
C CYS A 49 14.53 9.44 -4.12
N SER A 50 15.34 10.46 -4.40
CA SER A 50 16.63 10.28 -5.07
C SER A 50 17.53 9.31 -4.31
N ARG A 51 17.63 9.47 -2.97
CA ARG A 51 18.44 8.58 -2.15
C ARG A 51 17.90 7.15 -2.07
N PHE A 52 16.58 6.98 -2.05
CA PHE A 52 15.96 5.66 -2.13
C PHE A 52 16.35 4.93 -3.42
N PHE A 53 16.28 5.59 -4.57
CA PHE A 53 16.68 4.97 -5.85
C PHE A 53 18.19 4.73 -5.97
N ILE A 54 19.02 5.58 -5.36
CA ILE A 54 20.48 5.38 -5.35
C ILE A 54 20.87 4.20 -4.45
N ASP A 55 20.25 4.10 -3.27
CA ASP A 55 20.57 3.04 -2.31
C ASP A 55 19.91 1.69 -2.70
N PHE A 56 18.81 1.72 -3.46
CA PHE A 56 18.06 0.56 -3.95
C PHE A 56 17.74 0.70 -5.46
N PRO A 57 18.72 0.48 -6.36
CA PRO A 57 18.54 0.73 -7.79
C PRO A 57 17.61 -0.28 -8.46
N GLU A 58 17.61 -1.55 -8.03
CA GLU A 58 16.76 -2.59 -8.63
C GLU A 58 15.38 -2.69 -7.95
N VAL A 59 14.31 -2.83 -8.74
CA VAL A 59 12.94 -3.03 -8.22
C VAL A 59 12.83 -4.24 -7.28
N SER A 60 13.59 -5.30 -7.53
CA SER A 60 13.61 -6.49 -6.66
C SER A 60 14.13 -6.14 -5.25
N SER A 61 15.20 -5.35 -5.17
CA SER A 61 15.76 -4.89 -3.89
C SER A 61 14.79 -3.96 -3.16
N GLN A 62 14.10 -3.08 -3.89
CA GLN A 62 13.09 -2.18 -3.35
C GLN A 62 11.89 -2.97 -2.79
N GLU A 63 11.40 -3.97 -3.53
CA GLU A 63 10.26 -4.79 -3.13
C GLU A 63 10.58 -5.60 -1.86
N VAL A 64 11.76 -6.23 -1.80
CA VAL A 64 12.23 -6.93 -0.59
C VAL A 64 12.29 -5.97 0.60
N LYS A 65 12.86 -4.78 0.42
CA LYS A 65 12.99 -3.80 1.49
C LYS A 65 11.63 -3.28 1.95
N LEU A 66 10.72 -3.02 1.01
CA LEU A 66 9.37 -2.53 1.27
C LEU A 66 8.54 -3.58 2.01
N ARG A 67 8.55 -4.85 1.56
CA ARG A 67 7.87 -5.94 2.28
C ARG A 67 8.37 -6.10 3.70
N ALA A 68 9.70 -6.17 3.88
CA ALA A 68 10.30 -6.27 5.20
C ALA A 68 9.91 -5.07 6.09
N TYR A 69 9.79 -3.87 5.52
CA TYR A 69 9.32 -2.70 6.26
C TYR A 69 7.86 -2.83 6.67
N LEU A 70 6.98 -3.25 5.76
CA LEU A 70 5.55 -3.47 6.04
C LEU A 70 5.35 -4.50 7.15
N ASP A 71 6.04 -5.63 7.07
CA ASP A 71 5.89 -6.72 8.05
C ASP A 71 6.39 -6.31 9.44
N ASN A 72 7.52 -5.60 9.50
CA ASN A 72 8.08 -5.13 10.78
C ASN A 72 7.27 -4.01 11.46
N HIS A 73 6.58 -3.18 10.67
CA HIS A 73 5.94 -1.97 11.20
C HIS A 73 4.41 -2.04 11.32
N PHE A 74 3.76 -2.88 10.52
CA PHE A 74 2.29 -2.97 10.44
C PHE A 74 1.76 -4.39 10.74
N GLY A 75 2.61 -5.41 10.85
CA GLY A 75 2.19 -6.75 11.27
C GLY A 75 1.12 -7.35 10.36
N THR A 76 -0.09 -7.61 10.89
CA THR A 76 -1.24 -8.17 10.16
C THR A 76 -2.30 -7.13 9.79
N GLU A 77 -2.02 -5.84 9.97
CA GLU A 77 -2.96 -4.75 9.71
C GLU A 77 -2.97 -4.39 8.21
N ASP A 78 -3.66 -5.20 7.40
CA ASP A 78 -3.66 -5.06 5.94
C ASP A 78 -4.22 -3.70 5.46
N GLN A 79 -5.16 -3.11 6.19
CA GLN A 79 -5.69 -1.77 5.90
C GLN A 79 -4.61 -0.70 6.05
N ASP A 80 -3.86 -0.70 7.16
CA ASP A 80 -2.81 0.30 7.39
C ASP A 80 -1.63 0.13 6.42
N LYS A 81 -1.31 -1.12 6.05
CA LYS A 81 -0.35 -1.42 4.97
C LYS A 81 -0.80 -0.83 3.64
N TYR A 82 -2.08 -0.99 3.30
CA TYR A 82 -2.66 -0.45 2.07
C TYR A 82 -2.61 1.08 2.03
N ASP A 83 -3.06 1.74 3.10
CA ASP A 83 -3.05 3.21 3.21
C ASP A 83 -1.63 3.78 3.14
N TYR A 84 -0.67 3.10 3.76
CA TYR A 84 0.74 3.43 3.64
C TYR A 84 1.27 3.30 2.21
N LEU A 85 0.91 2.24 1.48
CA LEU A 85 1.33 2.04 0.09
C LEU A 85 0.75 3.11 -0.84
N LEU A 86 -0.51 3.52 -0.65
CA LEU A 86 -1.12 4.62 -1.40
C LEU A 86 -0.39 5.94 -1.16
N LEU A 87 -0.02 6.21 0.09
CA LEU A 87 0.74 7.40 0.43
C LEU A 87 2.14 7.36 -0.20
N LEU A 88 2.84 6.22 -0.11
CA LEU A 88 4.15 6.03 -0.71
C LEU A 88 4.09 6.24 -2.22
N TYR A 89 3.09 5.66 -2.89
CA TYR A 89 2.85 5.86 -4.33
C TYR A 89 2.72 7.34 -4.66
N ARG A 90 1.89 8.07 -3.90
CA ARG A 90 1.68 9.51 -4.11
C ARG A 90 2.98 10.31 -3.97
N VAL A 91 3.75 10.08 -2.89
CA VAL A 91 5.01 10.80 -2.65
C VAL A 91 6.01 10.53 -3.77
N ILE A 92 6.17 9.27 -4.19
CA ILE A 92 7.08 8.90 -5.29
C ILE A 92 6.61 9.53 -6.61
N SER A 93 5.31 9.51 -6.90
CA SER A 93 4.74 10.08 -8.12
C SER A 93 4.96 11.60 -8.21
N GLU A 94 4.72 12.33 -7.12
CA GLU A 94 4.81 13.79 -7.08
C GLU A 94 6.26 14.31 -6.95
N SER A 95 7.17 13.53 -6.35
CA SER A 95 8.48 14.01 -5.91
C SER A 95 9.67 13.47 -6.70
N THR A 96 9.45 12.81 -7.83
CA THR A 96 10.53 12.30 -8.69
C THR A 96 10.66 13.11 -9.96
N VAL A 97 11.88 13.61 -10.21
CA VAL A 97 12.21 14.40 -11.41
C VAL A 97 12.36 13.48 -12.61
N CYS A 98 12.03 13.98 -13.80
CA CYS A 98 11.87 13.25 -15.08
C CYS A 98 13.06 12.37 -15.51
N LEU A 99 14.25 12.61 -14.97
CA LEU A 99 15.48 11.87 -15.29
C LEU A 99 15.41 10.37 -14.91
N MET A 100 14.53 9.97 -13.98
CA MET A 100 14.37 8.58 -13.51
C MET A 100 12.99 8.01 -13.88
N SER A 101 12.47 8.36 -15.06
CA SER A 101 11.08 8.04 -15.40
C SER A 101 10.82 6.56 -15.66
N HIS A 102 11.85 5.76 -16.02
CA HIS A 102 11.70 4.31 -16.16
C HIS A 102 11.69 3.62 -14.79
N GLU A 103 12.69 3.87 -13.96
CA GLU A 103 12.81 3.33 -12.60
C GLU A 103 11.59 3.71 -11.77
N ARG A 104 11.13 4.95 -11.90
CA ARG A 104 9.90 5.42 -11.29
C ARG A 104 8.69 4.57 -11.70
N ARG A 105 8.48 4.34 -13.00
CA ARG A 105 7.34 3.56 -13.47
C ARG A 105 7.38 2.13 -12.94
N GLN A 106 8.55 1.50 -12.94
CA GLN A 106 8.73 0.16 -12.39
C GLN A 106 8.40 0.13 -10.89
N THR A 107 8.89 1.12 -10.14
CA THR A 107 8.64 1.24 -8.69
C THR A 107 7.17 1.47 -8.38
N LEU A 108 6.53 2.42 -9.09
CA LEU A 108 5.10 2.71 -8.94
C LEU A 108 4.25 1.47 -9.28
N SER A 109 4.59 0.75 -10.35
CA SER A 109 3.90 -0.49 -10.72
C SER A 109 4.08 -1.59 -9.67
N MET A 110 5.27 -1.70 -9.07
CA MET A 110 5.52 -2.62 -7.97
C MET A 110 4.69 -2.27 -6.72
N VAL A 111 4.67 -0.99 -6.33
CA VAL A 111 3.87 -0.50 -5.19
C VAL A 111 2.36 -0.74 -5.42
N ASP A 112 1.88 -0.44 -6.62
CA ASP A 112 0.48 -0.63 -7.02
C ASP A 112 0.08 -2.12 -6.98
N ARG A 113 0.94 -3.01 -7.48
CA ARG A 113 0.73 -4.47 -7.38
C ARG A 113 0.65 -4.94 -5.94
N LEU A 114 1.51 -4.44 -5.04
CA LEU A 114 1.45 -4.80 -3.62
C LEU A 114 0.15 -4.30 -2.97
N ALA A 115 -0.28 -3.09 -3.28
CA ALA A 115 -1.53 -2.53 -2.77
C ALA A 115 -2.74 -3.34 -3.27
N TYR A 116 -2.74 -3.72 -4.55
CA TYR A 116 -3.77 -4.57 -5.12
C TYR A 116 -3.86 -5.94 -4.42
N GLN A 117 -2.71 -6.59 -4.17
CA GLN A 117 -2.67 -7.86 -3.44
C GLN A 117 -3.32 -7.76 -2.05
N LEU A 118 -3.04 -6.68 -1.31
CA LEU A 118 -3.66 -6.44 0.00
C LEU A 118 -5.18 -6.21 -0.14
N SER A 119 -5.62 -5.42 -1.12
CA SER A 119 -7.05 -5.16 -1.34
C SER A 119 -7.84 -6.46 -1.61
N VAL A 120 -7.25 -7.37 -2.38
CA VAL A 120 -7.83 -8.68 -2.70
C VAL A 120 -7.88 -9.57 -1.46
N ASN A 121 -6.80 -9.62 -0.67
CA ASN A 121 -6.78 -10.37 0.59
C ASN A 121 -7.87 -9.89 1.56
N MET A 122 -8.03 -8.58 1.71
CA MET A 122 -9.07 -7.99 2.54
C MET A 122 -10.48 -8.32 2.05
N TYR A 123 -10.71 -8.30 0.74
CA TYR A 123 -12.00 -8.70 0.15
C TYR A 123 -12.36 -10.16 0.47
N TYR A 124 -11.40 -11.08 0.34
CA TYR A 124 -11.60 -12.49 0.71
C TYR A 124 -11.80 -12.67 2.22
N GLN A 125 -11.07 -11.93 3.05
CA GLN A 125 -11.20 -11.99 4.50
C GLN A 125 -12.57 -11.50 4.99
N GLN A 126 -13.09 -10.42 4.41
CA GLN A 126 -14.45 -9.95 4.68
C GLN A 126 -15.51 -10.95 4.20
N SER A 127 -15.28 -11.61 3.06
CA SER A 127 -16.19 -12.63 2.53
C SER A 127 -16.29 -13.87 3.42
N CYS A 128 -15.22 -14.26 4.12
CA CYS A 128 -15.24 -15.40 5.05
C CYS A 128 -15.65 -15.05 6.49
N MET A 129 -15.53 -13.78 6.91
CA MET A 129 -15.98 -13.31 8.23
C MET A 129 -17.44 -12.77 8.23
N GLY A 130 -17.97 -12.36 7.09
CA GLY A 130 -19.36 -11.91 6.92
C GLY A 130 -20.38 -13.04 6.67
N GLY A 131 -19.91 -14.29 6.58
CA GLY A 131 -20.74 -15.45 6.32
C GLY A 131 -21.12 -16.19 7.60
N PHE A 132 -22.29 -15.88 8.16
CA PHE A 132 -23.14 -16.98 8.62
C PHE A 132 -23.16 -18.03 7.51
N CYS A 133 -22.74 -19.25 7.85
CA CYS A 133 -22.79 -20.43 7.02
C CYS A 133 -24.19 -20.62 6.41
N GLY A 134 -24.38 -20.03 5.23
CA GLY A 134 -25.59 -20.12 4.42
C GLY A 134 -25.16 -20.06 2.97
N HIS A 135 -24.49 -21.10 2.49
CA HIS A 135 -24.39 -21.33 1.05
C HIS A 135 -25.82 -21.51 0.52
N THR A 136 -26.43 -20.45 0.01
CA THR A 136 -27.53 -20.58 -0.95
C THR A 136 -26.91 -20.58 -2.34
N PRO A 137 -26.84 -21.72 -3.04
CA PRO A 137 -26.34 -21.74 -4.40
C PRO A 137 -27.19 -20.79 -5.25
N ARG A 138 -26.52 -19.90 -5.99
CA ARG A 138 -27.13 -18.72 -6.63
C ARG A 138 -28.06 -19.06 -7.80
N GLN A 139 -28.25 -20.34 -8.13
CA GLN A 139 -29.23 -20.86 -9.09
C GLN A 139 -29.47 -22.36 -8.80
N THR A 140 -30.68 -22.72 -8.38
CA THR A 140 -31.11 -24.13 -8.33
C THR A 140 -31.45 -24.58 -9.74
N LEU A 141 -30.70 -25.55 -10.29
CA LEU A 141 -31.05 -26.18 -11.56
C LEU A 141 -32.35 -26.95 -11.39
N LEU A 142 -33.36 -26.63 -12.21
CA LEU A 142 -34.66 -27.28 -12.18
C LEU A 142 -34.80 -28.19 -13.42
N TYR A 143 -35.21 -29.43 -13.21
CA TYR A 143 -35.53 -30.38 -14.28
C TYR A 143 -37.06 -30.61 -14.33
N LEU A 144 -37.62 -30.64 -15.54
CA LEU A 144 -39.03 -30.99 -15.78
C LEU A 144 -39.10 -32.33 -16.53
N PRO A 145 -39.51 -33.42 -15.87
CA PRO A 145 -39.73 -34.69 -16.53
C PRO A 145 -40.87 -34.62 -17.57
N PRO A 146 -40.85 -35.43 -18.64
CA PRO A 146 -41.84 -35.36 -19.74
C PRO A 146 -43.31 -35.54 -19.32
N ASN A 147 -43.57 -36.17 -18.17
CA ASN A 147 -44.91 -36.50 -17.67
C ASN A 147 -45.27 -35.80 -16.35
N ALA A 148 -44.54 -34.74 -15.97
CA ALA A 148 -44.78 -33.99 -14.74
C ALA A 148 -45.15 -32.54 -15.03
N SER A 149 -46.08 -31.99 -14.25
CA SER A 149 -46.55 -30.59 -14.38
C SER A 149 -45.81 -29.62 -13.44
N TYR A 150 -44.77 -30.08 -12.75
CA TYR A 150 -44.02 -29.26 -11.80
C TYR A 150 -42.52 -29.54 -11.87
N TRP A 151 -41.74 -28.49 -11.63
CA TRP A 151 -40.28 -28.50 -11.69
C TRP A 151 -39.67 -29.15 -10.44
N ILE A 152 -38.66 -30.00 -10.64
CA ILE A 152 -37.95 -30.70 -9.55
C ILE A 152 -36.53 -30.13 -9.46
N PRO A 153 -36.05 -29.76 -8.26
CA PRO A 153 -34.67 -29.31 -8.08
C PRO A 153 -33.69 -30.47 -8.25
N VAL A 154 -32.67 -30.24 -9.07
CA VAL A 154 -31.51 -31.11 -9.22
C VAL A 154 -30.45 -30.61 -8.23
N VAL A 155 -30.15 -31.42 -7.21
CA VAL A 155 -29.08 -31.16 -6.24
C VAL A 155 -27.75 -31.60 -6.83
#